data_AF-A0A5S3PSU3-F1
#
_entry.id   AF-A0A5S3PSU3-F1
#
_cell.length_a   1.000
_cell.length_b   1.000
_cell.length_c   1.000
_cell.angle_alpha   90.00
_cell.angle_beta   90.00
_cell.angle_gamma   90.00
#
_symmetry.space_group_name_H-M   'P 1'
#
loop_
_entity.id
_entity.type
_entity.pdbx_description
1 polymer ?
#
loop_
_entity_poly.entity_id
_entity_poly.type
_entity_poly.pdbx_seq_one_letter_code
_entity_poly.pdbx_strand_id
1 'polypeptide(L)'
;MIALFKHRWNRIAVRLATIGLFFGTLLMLTALMAENDLIITIGIVFLVLYIPITLVILFILFINTMANLKNIHEHVMALIIVVMNFPIALLYIYFINP
;
A
#
# COMPACT_ATOMS: atom_id res chain seq x y z
N MET A 1 -9.69 -6.75 12.85
CA MET A 1 -9.40 -5.46 12.19
C MET A 1 -10.58 -4.50 12.09
N ILE A 2 -11.82 -4.94 11.84
CA ILE A 2 -12.99 -4.03 11.64
C ILE A 2 -13.36 -3.21 12.90
N ALA A 3 -12.98 -3.67 14.10
CA ALA A 3 -13.27 -2.99 15.37
C ALA A 3 -12.28 -1.85 15.73
N LEU A 4 -11.09 -1.80 15.11
CA LEU A 4 -10.05 -0.81 15.43
C LEU A 4 -10.21 0.51 14.67
N PHE A 5 -10.91 0.51 13.53
CA PHE A 5 -11.08 1.69 12.69
C PHE A 5 -12.55 2.13 12.64
N LYS A 6 -12.98 3.06 13.52
CA LYS A 6 -14.34 3.60 13.47
C LYS A 6 -14.55 4.47 12.22
N HIS A 7 -13.54 5.21 11.78
CA HIS A 7 -13.66 6.13 10.65
C HIS A 7 -13.76 5.39 9.32
N ARG A 8 -14.78 5.69 8.50
CA ARG A 8 -15.02 5.03 7.20
C ARG A 8 -13.82 5.14 6.26
N TRP A 9 -13.20 6.32 6.16
CA TRP A 9 -12.03 6.58 5.33
C TRP A 9 -10.80 5.75 5.74
N ASN A 10 -10.48 5.68 7.04
CA ASN A 10 -9.40 4.83 7.54
C ASN A 10 -9.62 3.36 7.18
N ARG A 11 -10.86 2.88 7.31
CA ARG A 11 -11.23 1.49 7.01
C ARG A 11 -11.04 1.15 5.53
N ILE A 12 -11.39 2.07 4.63
CA ILE A 12 -11.18 1.92 3.19
C ILE A 12 -9.69 1.93 2.87
N ALA A 13 -8.95 2.88 3.43
CA ALA A 13 -7.50 2.99 3.23
C ALA A 13 -6.75 1.71 3.66
N VAL A 14 -7.07 1.18 4.83
CA VAL A 14 -6.46 -0.06 5.34
C VAL A 14 -6.83 -1.27 4.47
N ARG A 15 -8.08 -1.37 4.00
CA ARG A 15 -8.50 -2.45 3.08
C ARG A 15 -7.75 -2.38 1.75
N LEU A 16 -7.67 -1.19 1.15
CA LEU A 16 -6.93 -0.99 -0.10
C LEU A 16 -5.44 -1.30 0.09
N ALA A 17 -4.85 -0.85 1.20
CA ALA A 17 -3.46 -1.15 1.53
C ALA A 17 -3.22 -2.65 1.71
N THR A 18 -4.13 -3.38 2.37
CA THR A 18 -3.97 -4.82 2.59
C THR A 18 -4.11 -5.60 1.29
N ILE A 19 -5.09 -5.23 0.45
CA ILE A 19 -5.28 -5.85 -0.88
C ILE A 19 -4.07 -5.55 -1.77
N GLY A 20 -3.61 -4.30 -1.80
CA GLY A 20 -2.42 -3.88 -2.54
C GLY A 20 -1.17 -4.62 -2.11
N LEU A 21 -0.99 -4.81 -0.80
CA LEU A 21 0.11 -5.60 -0.23
C LEU A 21 0.06 -7.04 -0.75
N PHE A 22 -1.10 -7.69 -0.64
CA PHE A 22 -1.27 -9.09 -1.02
C PHE A 22 -1.07 -9.32 -2.52
N PHE A 23 -1.65 -8.48 -3.37
CA PHE A 23 -1.45 -8.58 -4.82
C PHE A 23 -0.02 -8.21 -5.22
N GLY A 24 0.56 -7.19 -4.61
CA GLY A 24 1.94 -6.77 -4.85
C GLY A 24 2.95 -7.85 -4.51
N THR A 25 2.79 -8.53 -3.36
CA THR A 25 3.68 -9.64 -2.98
C THR A 25 3.51 -10.86 -3.87
N LEU A 26 2.28 -11.22 -4.27
CA LEU A 26 2.05 -12.30 -5.23
C LEU A 26 2.68 -12.00 -6.60
N LEU A 27 2.53 -10.78 -7.10
CA LEU A 27 3.19 -10.34 -8.34
C LEU A 27 4.71 -10.36 -8.23
N MET A 28 5.26 -9.99 -7.08
CA MET A 28 6.70 -10.06 -6.81
C MET A 28 7.22 -11.48 -6.91
N LEU A 29 6.60 -12.41 -6.17
CA LEU A 29 7.02 -13.81 -6.12
C LEU A 29 6.90 -14.47 -7.48
N THR A 30 5.82 -14.19 -8.21
CA THR A 30 5.63 -14.73 -9.57
C THR A 30 6.64 -14.16 -10.57
N ALA A 31 6.97 -12.87 -10.49
CA ALA A 31 8.01 -12.26 -11.33
C ALA A 31 9.39 -12.87 -11.08
N LEU A 32 9.74 -13.12 -9.81
CA LEU A 32 11.00 -13.76 -9.43
C LEU A 32 11.10 -15.23 -9.86
N MET A 33 9.99 -15.98 -9.87
CA MET A 33 10.01 -17.41 -10.22
C MET A 33 9.95 -17.69 -11.72
N ALA A 34 9.30 -16.81 -12.49
CA ALA A 34 8.95 -17.12 -13.87
C ALA A 34 9.95 -16.60 -14.91
N GLU A 35 10.88 -15.70 -14.54
CA GLU A 35 11.80 -15.00 -15.46
C GLU A 35 11.13 -14.57 -16.78
N ASN A 36 9.86 -14.15 -16.69
CA ASN A 36 9.02 -13.87 -17.86
C ASN A 36 8.77 -12.37 -17.96
N ASP A 37 9.20 -11.80 -19.08
CA ASP A 37 9.07 -10.37 -19.40
C ASP A 37 7.62 -9.85 -19.29
N LEU A 38 6.62 -10.69 -19.62
CA LEU A 38 5.21 -10.32 -19.49
C LEU A 38 4.80 -10.10 -18.03
N ILE A 39 5.25 -10.98 -17.12
CA ILE A 39 4.89 -10.91 -15.69
C ILE A 39 5.59 -9.70 -15.04
N ILE A 40 6.85 -9.47 -15.42
CA ILE A 40 7.61 -8.28 -15.00
C ILE A 40 6.90 -7.00 -15.47
N THR A 41 6.49 -6.94 -16.73
CA THR A 41 5.78 -5.77 -17.29
C THR A 41 4.46 -5.50 -16.54
N ILE A 42 3.67 -6.54 -16.26
CA ILE A 42 2.41 -6.40 -15.52
C ILE A 42 2.67 -5.84 -14.11
N GLY A 43 3.69 -6.34 -13.41
CA GLY A 43 3.98 -5.85 -12.07
C GLY A 43 4.57 -4.44 -12.05
N ILE A 44 5.34 -4.03 -13.05
CA ILE A 44 5.76 -2.62 -13.23
C ILE A 44 4.53 -1.72 -13.44
N VAL A 45 3.60 -2.10 -14.33
CA VAL A 45 2.36 -1.34 -14.55
C VAL A 45 1.54 -1.23 -13.27
N PHE A 46 1.43 -2.33 -12.52
CA PHE A 46 0.77 -2.32 -11.21
C PHE A 46 1.44 -1.34 -10.24
N LEU A 47 2.77 -1.33 -10.16
CA LEU A 47 3.54 -0.41 -9.32
C LEU A 47 3.30 1.06 -9.69
N VAL A 48 3.34 1.37 -10.99
CA VAL A 48 3.12 2.73 -11.51
C VAL A 48 1.73 3.26 -11.16
N LEU A 49 0.71 2.40 -11.15
CA LEU A 49 -0.64 2.77 -10.70
C LEU A 49 -0.76 2.81 -9.18
N TYR A 50 -0.09 1.90 -8.47
CA TYR A 50 -0.18 1.75 -7.04
C TYR A 50 0.44 2.91 -6.26
N ILE A 51 1.61 3.41 -6.68
CA ILE A 51 2.31 4.53 -6.05
C ILE A 51 1.44 5.79 -5.95
N PRO A 52 0.86 6.35 -7.03
CA PRO A 52 0.08 7.59 -6.96
C PRO A 52 -1.20 7.40 -6.15
N ILE A 53 -1.88 6.25 -6.27
CA ILE A 53 -3.08 5.94 -5.48
C ILE A 53 -2.73 5.94 -3.98
N THR A 54 -1.63 5.27 -3.62
CA THR A 54 -1.17 5.20 -2.22
C THR A 54 -0.80 6.58 -1.70
N LEU A 55 -0.16 7.42 -2.52
CA LEU A 55 0.23 8.79 -2.17
C LEU A 55 -0.99 9.68 -1.88
N VAL A 56 -2.03 9.60 -2.71
CA VAL A 56 -3.31 10.31 -2.49
C VAL A 56 -3.99 9.84 -1.21
N ILE A 57 -4.06 8.53 -0.96
CA ILE A 57 -4.64 7.97 0.27
C ILE A 57 -3.86 8.44 1.50
N LEU A 58 -2.53 8.45 1.42
CA LEU A 58 -1.66 8.86 2.51
C LEU A 58 -1.85 10.35 2.82
N PHE A 59 -2.01 11.19 1.80
CA PHE A 59 -2.33 12.62 1.98
C PHE A 59 -3.68 12.83 2.67
N ILE A 60 -4.73 12.09 2.25
CA ILE A 60 -6.05 12.15 2.89
C ILE A 60 -5.98 11.69 4.35
N LEU A 61 -5.26 10.60 4.62
CA LEU A 61 -5.05 10.10 5.99
C LEU A 61 -4.26 11.10 6.84
N PHE A 62 -3.25 11.76 6.28
CA PHE A 62 -2.45 12.75 6.97
C PHE A 62 -3.29 13.96 7.38
N ILE A 63 -4.07 14.53 6.45
CA ILE A 63 -5.01 15.62 6.74
C ILE A 63 -6.02 15.19 7.81
N ASN A 64 -6.60 13.99 7.67
CA ASN A 64 -7.56 13.49 8.67
C ASN A 64 -6.93 13.29 10.05
N THR A 65 -5.66 12.86 10.12
CA THR A 65 -4.92 12.71 11.37
C THR A 65 -4.71 14.06 12.05
N MET A 66 -4.33 15.08 11.28
CA MET A 66 -4.11 16.44 11.77
C MET A 66 -5.42 17.11 12.20
N ALA A 67 -6.52 16.88 11.48
CA ALA A 67 -7.82 17.44 11.79
C ALA A 67 -8.50 16.77 13.00
N ASN A 68 -8.23 15.47 13.25
CA ASN A 68 -8.89 14.69 14.31
C ASN A 68 -7.90 14.15 15.36
N LEU A 69 -7.21 15.06 16.05
CA LEU A 69 -6.26 14.74 17.13
C LEU A 69 -6.89 13.96 18.31
N LYS A 70 -8.21 14.06 18.50
CA LYS A 70 -8.92 13.38 19.61
C LYS A 70 -8.88 11.85 19.50
N ASN A 71 -8.71 11.30 18.30
CA ASN A 71 -8.59 9.85 18.05
C ASN A 71 -7.31 9.53 17.27
N ILE A 72 -6.20 10.20 17.61
CA ILE A 72 -4.95 10.14 16.84
C ILE A 72 -4.44 8.70 16.66
N HIS A 73 -4.62 7.84 17.66
CA HIS A 73 -4.18 6.44 17.61
C HIS A 73 -4.77 5.66 16.42
N GLU A 74 -6.05 5.87 16.10
CA GLU A 74 -6.69 5.19 14.98
C GLU A 74 -6.10 5.65 13.64
N HIS A 75 -5.97 6.96 13.48
CA HIS A 75 -5.48 7.55 12.24
C HIS A 75 -3.99 7.27 12.01
N VAL A 76 -3.18 7.32 13.08
CA VAL A 76 -1.75 6.97 13.04
C VAL A 76 -1.56 5.49 12.72
N MET A 77 -2.33 4.58 13.29
CA MET A 77 -2.27 3.15 12.95
C MET A 77 -2.60 2.91 11.46
N ALA A 78 -3.64 3.57 10.93
CA ALA A 78 -3.97 3.48 9.52
C ALA A 78 -2.82 3.99 8.63
N LEU A 79 -2.20 5.10 9.03
CA LEU A 79 -1.08 5.70 8.32
C LEU A 79 0.15 4.77 8.32
N ILE A 80 0.50 4.17 9.45
CA ILE A 80 1.59 3.20 9.56
C ILE A 80 1.37 2.01 8.63
N ILE A 81 0.16 1.44 8.60
CA ILE A 81 -0.16 0.31 7.72
C ILE A 81 0.03 0.68 6.25
N VAL A 82 -0.42 1.87 5.84
CA VAL A 82 -0.26 2.34 4.46
C VAL A 82 1.22 2.59 4.13
N VAL A 83 1.99 3.17 5.07
CA VAL A 83 3.43 3.39 4.91
C VAL A 83 4.21 2.08 4.80
N MET A 84 3.81 1.03 5.52
CA MET A 84 4.45 -0.29 5.45
C MET A 84 4.38 -0.95 4.06
N ASN A 85 3.55 -0.44 3.14
CA ASN A 85 3.56 -0.91 1.75
C ASN A 85 4.70 -0.34 0.89
N PHE A 86 5.29 0.80 1.27
CA PHE A 86 6.39 1.40 0.50
C PHE A 86 7.66 0.53 0.47
N PRO A 87 8.12 -0.08 1.59
CA PRO A 87 9.26 -0.99 1.57
C PRO A 87 9.08 -2.18 0.62
N ILE A 88 7.87 -2.72 0.51
CA ILE A 88 7.56 -3.85 -0.38
C ILE A 88 7.65 -3.43 -1.85
N ALA A 89 7.11 -2.25 -2.17
CA ALA A 89 7.25 -1.64 -3.49
C ALA A 89 8.74 -1.40 -3.86
N LEU A 90 9.55 -0.93 -2.92
CA LEU A 90 10.99 -0.75 -3.11
C LEU A 90 11.73 -2.07 -3.31
N LEU A 91 11.39 -3.11 -2.52
CA LEU A 91 11.96 -4.45 -2.69
C LEU A 91 11.64 -5.01 -4.08
N TYR A 92 10.41 -4.83 -4.57
CA TYR A 92 10.04 -5.25 -5.92
C TYR A 92 10.93 -4.61 -6.99
N ILE A 93 11.15 -3.29 -6.91
CA ILE A 93 12.01 -2.56 -7.85
C ILE A 93 13.46 -3.08 -7.78
N TYR A 94 13.98 -3.28 -6.57
CA TYR A 94 15.34 -3.77 -6.36
C TYR A 94 15.57 -5.17 -6.91
N PHE A 95 14.62 -6.10 -6.73
CA PHE A 95 14.77 -7.48 -7.20
C PHE A 95 14.62 -7.64 -8.72
N ILE A 96 13.89 -6.74 -9.38
CA ILE A 96 13.62 -6.83 -10.83
C ILE A 96 14.59 -5.99 -11.66
N ASN A 97 15.27 -5.02 -11.06
CA ASN A 97 16.26 -4.18 -11.72
C ASN A 97 17.60 -4.24 -10.96
N PRO A 98 18.33 -5.37 -11.05
CA PRO A 98 19.61 -5.58 -10.36
C PRO A 98 20.73 -4.67 -10.88
#